data_AF-A0A7V5W5H9-F1
#
_entry.id   AF-A0A7V5W5H9-F1
#
_cell.length_a   1.000
_cell.length_b   1.000
_cell.length_c   1.000
_cell.angle_alpha   90.00
_cell.angle_beta   90.00
_cell.angle_gamma   90.00
#
_symmetry.space_group_name_H-M   'P 1'
#
loop_
_entity.id
_entity.type
_entity.pdbx_description
1 polymer ?
#
loop_
_entity_poly.entity_id
_entity_poly.type
_entity_poly.pdbx_seq_one_letter_code
_entity_poly.pdbx_strand_id
1 'polypeptide(L)'
;MMTAGLVGGAVLLAWLAGSEGSTFHAPDATSTFKILLRWAHFVAGITWIGLLYFFNLVNVPFMQRLDAQTRGKVVPILMPRALWFFRWGAVVTVLVGLTYYAMYILHTEAQNAGIGTWSTLFKWLAIVVATWGIIYALLQPVSGALNKGSVLALIVIALILVMSWVIIRMLSGAGPTGETLGNKSLSIALGGGYGIIMLLNVWGIIWRAQKRIIAWTKESAEQGTPMPPESTKLARRAFLASRLNAWLSLPMLFFMGTSHGDYIWFAK
;
A
#
# COMPACT_ATOMS: atom_id res chain seq x y z
N MET A 1 -29.24 -20.86 44.51
CA MET A 1 -28.91 -20.81 43.07
C MET A 1 -28.06 -19.60 42.64
N MET A 2 -27.88 -18.55 43.47
CA MET A 2 -27.08 -17.36 43.08
C MET A 2 -25.56 -17.44 43.37
N THR A 3 -25.06 -18.48 44.03
CA THR A 3 -23.65 -18.57 44.44
C THR A 3 -22.73 -19.20 43.38
N ALA A 4 -23.25 -20.04 42.49
CA ALA A 4 -22.44 -20.72 41.46
C ALA A 4 -21.98 -19.79 40.32
N GLY A 5 -22.79 -18.78 39.97
CA GLY A 5 -22.46 -17.82 38.90
C GLY A 5 -21.37 -16.81 39.27
N LEU A 6 -21.30 -16.41 40.55
CA LEU A 6 -20.29 -15.48 41.06
C LEU A 6 -18.91 -16.12 41.16
N VAL A 7 -18.83 -17.41 41.55
CA VAL A 7 -17.57 -18.16 41.59
C VAL A 7 -17.04 -18.41 40.18
N GLY A 8 -17.90 -18.74 39.21
CA GLY A 8 -17.51 -18.90 37.81
C GLY A 8 -16.98 -17.60 37.19
N GLY A 9 -17.59 -16.45 37.50
CA GLY A 9 -17.12 -15.14 37.05
C GLY A 9 -15.78 -14.72 37.67
N ALA A 10 -15.58 -14.99 38.96
CA ALA A 10 -14.31 -14.70 39.65
C ALA A 10 -13.17 -15.61 39.16
N VAL A 11 -13.45 -16.88 38.86
CA VAL A 11 -12.46 -17.83 38.29
C VAL A 11 -12.11 -17.45 36.86
N LEU A 12 -13.09 -17.02 36.05
CA LEU A 12 -12.84 -16.51 34.69
C LEU A 12 -11.99 -15.23 34.73
N LEU A 13 -12.29 -14.30 35.65
CA LEU A 13 -11.51 -13.08 35.85
C LEU A 13 -10.10 -13.38 36.39
N ALA A 14 -9.93 -14.37 37.27
CA ALA A 14 -8.61 -14.80 37.75
C ALA A 14 -7.79 -15.51 36.66
N TRP A 15 -8.44 -16.30 35.79
CA TRP A 15 -7.82 -16.92 34.61
C TRP A 15 -7.41 -15.87 33.56
N LEU A 16 -8.21 -14.82 33.37
CA LEU A 16 -7.90 -13.67 32.50
C LEU A 16 -6.89 -12.70 33.10
N ALA A 17 -6.82 -12.58 34.42
CA ALA A 17 -5.91 -11.68 35.13
C ALA A 17 -4.47 -12.21 35.20
N GLY A 18 -4.26 -13.51 34.98
CA GLY A 18 -2.96 -14.15 34.83
C GLY A 18 -2.11 -14.18 36.10
N SER A 19 -1.83 -15.37 36.62
CA SER A 19 -0.73 -15.56 37.58
C SER A 19 0.62 -15.49 36.84
N GLU A 20 1.72 -15.25 37.55
CA GLU A 20 3.08 -15.35 36.97
C GLU A 20 3.22 -16.70 36.23
N GLY A 21 3.36 -16.66 34.90
CA GLY A 21 3.41 -17.83 34.02
C GLY A 21 2.17 -18.11 33.15
N SER A 22 1.11 -17.30 33.20
CA SER A 22 -0.07 -17.47 32.34
C SER A 22 0.21 -17.10 30.88
N THR A 23 -0.27 -17.89 29.91
CA THR A 23 -0.16 -17.59 28.46
C THR A 23 -0.90 -16.33 28.02
N PHE A 24 -1.79 -15.79 28.84
CA PHE A 24 -2.62 -14.63 28.55
C PHE A 24 -2.25 -13.46 29.47
N HIS A 25 -1.72 -12.39 28.88
CA HIS A 25 -1.45 -11.15 29.59
C HIS A 25 -2.11 -9.98 28.86
N ALA A 26 -2.74 -9.07 29.61
CA ALA A 26 -3.27 -7.84 29.04
C ALA A 26 -2.10 -7.03 28.43
N PRO A 27 -2.23 -6.54 27.18
CA PRO A 27 -1.17 -5.78 26.54
C PRO A 27 -0.95 -4.44 27.25
N ASP A 28 0.31 -4.05 27.42
CA ASP A 28 0.65 -2.70 27.84
C ASP A 28 0.24 -1.65 26.77
N ALA A 29 0.35 -0.36 27.10
CA ALA A 29 -0.03 0.73 26.19
C ALA A 29 0.73 0.71 24.85
N THR A 30 2.02 0.37 24.86
CA THR A 30 2.85 0.27 23.65
C THR A 30 2.42 -0.91 22.80
N SER A 31 2.18 -2.07 23.42
CA SER A 31 1.69 -3.27 22.76
C SER A 31 0.30 -3.06 22.15
N THR A 32 -0.60 -2.37 22.87
CA THR A 32 -1.92 -1.96 22.38
C THR A 32 -1.81 -1.04 21.17
N PHE A 33 -0.95 -0.03 21.23
CA PHE A 33 -0.76 0.90 20.11
C PHE A 33 -0.19 0.18 18.86
N LYS A 34 0.77 -0.73 19.04
CA LYS A 34 1.29 -1.59 17.97
C LYS A 34 0.18 -2.43 17.31
N ILE A 35 -0.73 -3.01 18.10
CA ILE A 35 -1.88 -3.76 17.60
C ILE A 35 -2.80 -2.85 16.77
N LEU A 36 -3.13 -1.65 17.28
CA LEU A 36 -3.98 -0.69 16.59
C LEU A 36 -3.38 -0.23 15.26
N LEU A 37 -2.07 0.04 15.21
CA LEU A 37 -1.38 0.37 13.95
C LEU A 37 -1.51 -0.78 12.94
N ARG A 38 -1.22 -2.02 13.34
CA ARG A 38 -1.34 -3.18 12.43
C ARG A 38 -2.77 -3.35 11.92
N TRP A 39 -3.76 -3.23 12.81
CA TRP A 39 -5.16 -3.38 12.43
C TRP A 39 -5.63 -2.27 11.48
N ALA A 40 -5.29 -1.02 11.78
CA ALA A 40 -5.59 0.11 10.90
C ALA A 40 -4.93 -0.04 9.53
N HIS A 41 -3.66 -0.48 9.48
CA HIS A 41 -2.95 -0.80 8.24
C HIS A 41 -3.69 -1.88 7.43
N PHE A 42 -4.13 -2.95 8.10
CA PHE A 42 -4.80 -4.08 7.46
C PHE A 42 -6.15 -3.68 6.85
N VAL A 43 -7.01 -2.98 7.60
CA VAL A 43 -8.34 -2.57 7.14
C VAL A 43 -8.25 -1.53 6.02
N ALA A 44 -7.35 -0.55 6.15
CA ALA A 44 -7.09 0.40 5.07
C ALA A 44 -6.50 -0.30 3.83
N GLY A 45 -5.61 -1.28 4.04
CA GLY A 45 -4.97 -2.07 3.00
C GLY A 45 -5.97 -2.90 2.19
N ILE A 46 -6.90 -3.59 2.86
CA ILE A 46 -8.00 -4.32 2.19
C ILE A 46 -8.86 -3.36 1.37
N THR A 47 -9.21 -2.21 1.94
CA THR A 47 -10.01 -1.20 1.21
C THR A 47 -9.28 -0.71 -0.03
N TRP A 48 -7.98 -0.41 0.09
CA TRP A 48 -7.17 0.09 -1.00
C TRP A 48 -6.96 -0.95 -2.11
N ILE A 49 -6.43 -2.12 -1.76
CA ILE A 49 -6.11 -3.18 -2.73
C ILE A 49 -7.38 -3.83 -3.29
N GLY A 50 -8.44 -3.96 -2.50
CA GLY A 50 -9.73 -4.41 -2.98
C GLY A 50 -10.30 -3.51 -4.07
N LEU A 51 -10.26 -2.18 -3.87
CA LEU A 51 -10.67 -1.22 -4.91
C LEU A 51 -9.74 -1.23 -6.13
N LEU A 52 -8.43 -1.42 -5.92
CA LEU A 52 -7.47 -1.58 -7.03
C LEU A 52 -7.85 -2.75 -7.94
N TYR A 53 -8.19 -3.91 -7.36
CA TYR A 53 -8.63 -5.09 -8.11
C TYR A 53 -10.01 -4.89 -8.72
N PHE A 54 -10.95 -4.28 -8.02
CA PHE A 54 -12.23 -3.87 -8.59
C PHE A 54 -12.02 -3.02 -9.85
N PHE A 55 -11.15 -2.00 -9.80
CA PHE A 55 -10.91 -1.14 -10.96
C PHE A 55 -10.35 -1.90 -12.17
N ASN A 56 -9.40 -2.81 -11.94
CA ASN A 56 -8.70 -3.51 -13.02
C ASN A 56 -9.49 -4.71 -13.57
N LEU A 57 -10.10 -5.51 -12.70
CA LEU A 57 -10.72 -6.79 -13.04
C LEU A 57 -12.22 -6.65 -13.38
N VAL A 58 -12.91 -5.68 -12.77
CA VAL A 58 -14.37 -5.53 -12.89
C VAL A 58 -14.73 -4.27 -13.66
N ASN A 59 -14.26 -3.11 -13.20
CA ASN A 59 -14.71 -1.82 -13.72
C ASN A 59 -14.25 -1.58 -15.17
N VAL A 60 -12.99 -1.90 -15.52
CA VAL A 60 -12.50 -1.69 -16.89
C VAL A 60 -13.31 -2.50 -17.93
N PRO A 61 -13.49 -3.83 -17.78
CA PRO A 61 -14.33 -4.61 -18.70
C PRO A 61 -15.79 -4.14 -18.73
N PHE A 62 -16.35 -3.76 -17.57
CA PHE A 62 -17.71 -3.23 -17.48
C PHE A 62 -17.87 -1.93 -18.28
N MET A 63 -16.96 -0.96 -18.13
CA MET A 63 -17.02 0.33 -18.82
C MET A 63 -16.91 0.21 -20.35
N GLN A 64 -16.24 -0.83 -20.86
CA GLN A 64 -16.15 -1.12 -22.29
C GLN A 64 -17.48 -1.57 -22.91
N ARG A 65 -18.40 -2.11 -22.09
CA ARG A 65 -19.72 -2.55 -22.54
C ARG A 65 -20.79 -1.46 -22.49
N LEU A 66 -20.48 -0.32 -21.86
CA LEU A 66 -21.42 0.80 -21.76
C LEU A 66 -21.35 1.67 -23.01
N ASP A 67 -22.52 2.03 -23.54
CA ASP A 67 -22.68 3.12 -24.50
C ASP A 67 -22.37 4.49 -23.85
N ALA A 68 -22.25 5.52 -24.69
CA ALA A 68 -21.88 6.86 -24.22
C ALA A 68 -22.90 7.47 -23.24
N GLN A 69 -24.20 7.28 -23.49
CA GLN A 69 -25.27 7.84 -22.66
C GLN A 69 -25.27 7.18 -21.28
N THR A 70 -25.17 5.85 -21.22
CA THR A 70 -25.10 5.12 -19.95
C THR A 70 -23.82 5.45 -19.18
N ARG A 71 -22.68 5.55 -19.86
CA ARG A 71 -21.41 5.96 -19.23
C ARG A 71 -21.51 7.34 -18.59
N GLY A 72 -22.20 8.27 -19.24
CA GLY A 72 -22.50 9.60 -18.74
C GLY A 72 -23.26 9.61 -17.40
N LYS A 73 -24.06 8.59 -17.12
CA LYS A 73 -24.76 8.43 -15.83
C LYS A 73 -23.92 7.72 -14.79
N VAL A 74 -23.23 6.65 -15.19
CA VAL A 74 -22.50 5.78 -14.25
C VAL A 74 -21.21 6.43 -13.74
N VAL A 75 -20.39 6.98 -14.63
CA VAL A 75 -19.05 7.48 -14.27
C VAL A 75 -19.10 8.61 -13.23
N PRO A 76 -19.93 9.66 -13.39
CA PRO A 76 -20.00 10.74 -12.40
C PRO A 76 -20.53 10.32 -11.04
N ILE A 77 -21.29 9.22 -10.95
CA ILE A 77 -21.86 8.73 -9.69
C ILE A 77 -20.91 7.75 -8.99
N LEU A 78 -20.41 6.74 -9.71
CA LEU A 78 -19.61 5.66 -9.17
C LEU A 78 -18.18 6.09 -8.85
N MET A 79 -17.51 6.74 -9.82
CA MET A 79 -16.07 6.95 -9.76
C MET A 79 -15.64 7.88 -8.62
N PRO A 80 -16.31 9.01 -8.32
CA PRO A 80 -15.88 9.88 -7.22
C PRO A 80 -15.85 9.18 -5.86
N ARG A 81 -16.87 8.38 -5.54
CA ARG A 81 -16.94 7.61 -4.28
C ARG A 81 -15.87 6.53 -4.23
N ALA A 82 -15.76 5.71 -5.27
CA ALA A 82 -14.75 4.65 -5.32
C ALA A 82 -13.33 5.22 -5.23
N LEU A 83 -13.04 6.32 -5.93
CA LEU A 83 -11.74 7.00 -5.88
C LEU A 83 -11.48 7.71 -4.55
N TRP A 84 -12.50 8.09 -3.79
CA TRP A 84 -12.31 8.66 -2.45
C TRP A 84 -11.73 7.61 -1.51
N PHE A 85 -12.39 6.44 -1.41
CA PHE A 85 -11.91 5.34 -0.56
C PHE A 85 -10.56 4.79 -1.04
N PHE A 86 -10.38 4.67 -2.35
CA PHE A 86 -9.12 4.22 -2.94
C PHE A 86 -7.94 5.12 -2.55
N ARG A 87 -8.11 6.45 -2.62
CA ARG A 87 -7.04 7.41 -2.32
C ARG A 87 -6.71 7.47 -0.83
N TRP A 88 -7.72 7.52 0.01
CA TRP A 88 -7.53 7.66 1.45
C TRP A 88 -7.15 6.34 2.11
N GLY A 89 -7.68 5.21 1.62
CA GLY A 89 -7.20 3.89 1.99
C GLY A 89 -5.71 3.75 1.71
N ALA A 90 -5.22 4.22 0.56
CA ALA A 90 -3.80 4.22 0.23
C ALA A 90 -2.95 5.02 1.23
N VAL A 91 -3.39 6.25 1.54
CA VAL A 91 -2.68 7.14 2.48
C VAL A 91 -2.61 6.53 3.87
N VAL A 92 -3.75 6.09 4.41
CA VAL A 92 -3.80 5.49 5.75
C VAL A 92 -2.94 4.24 5.83
N THR A 93 -3.03 3.34 4.83
CA THR A 93 -2.20 2.14 4.77
C THR A 93 -0.71 2.49 4.85
N VAL A 94 -0.23 3.34 3.94
CA VAL A 94 1.19 3.67 3.86
C VAL A 94 1.66 4.43 5.09
N LEU A 95 0.92 5.43 5.57
CA LEU A 95 1.34 6.23 6.73
C LEU A 95 1.45 5.36 7.98
N VAL A 96 0.41 4.58 8.28
CA VAL A 96 0.39 3.70 9.45
C VAL A 96 1.47 2.62 9.35
N GLY A 97 1.66 2.03 8.17
CA GLY A 97 2.71 1.03 7.92
C GLY A 97 4.11 1.62 8.05
N LEU A 98 4.33 2.82 7.51
CA LEU A 98 5.60 3.54 7.61
C LEU A 98 5.91 3.93 9.05
N THR A 99 4.91 4.37 9.82
CA THR A 99 5.05 4.62 11.27
C THR A 99 5.47 3.34 11.98
N TYR A 100 4.78 2.21 11.72
CA TYR A 100 5.11 0.95 12.35
C TYR A 100 6.53 0.47 12.01
N TYR A 101 6.91 0.56 10.73
CA TYR A 101 8.25 0.21 10.27
C TYR A 101 9.31 1.10 10.90
N ALA A 102 9.15 2.43 10.82
CA ALA A 102 10.15 3.39 11.29
C ALA A 102 10.34 3.35 12.81
N MET A 103 9.27 3.19 13.59
CA MET A 103 9.32 3.29 15.05
C MET A 103 9.58 1.97 15.77
N TYR A 104 9.24 0.82 15.17
CA TYR A 104 9.28 -0.47 15.88
C TYR A 104 10.13 -1.53 15.20
N ILE A 105 10.06 -1.64 13.87
CA ILE A 105 10.85 -2.67 13.16
C ILE A 105 12.27 -2.15 12.93
N LEU A 106 12.39 -1.11 12.11
CA LEU A 106 13.67 -0.53 11.73
C LEU A 106 14.36 0.12 12.93
N HIS A 107 13.61 0.76 13.83
CA HIS A 107 14.21 1.40 15.01
C HIS A 107 14.99 0.40 15.86
N THR A 108 14.32 -0.68 16.29
CA THR A 108 14.93 -1.69 17.16
C THR A 108 16.13 -2.35 16.48
N GLU A 109 15.98 -2.80 15.23
CA GLU A 109 17.08 -3.49 14.55
C GLU A 109 18.25 -2.54 14.23
N ALA A 110 17.98 -1.27 13.89
CA ALA A 110 19.02 -0.27 13.66
C ALA A 110 19.82 0.05 14.93
N GLN A 111 19.14 0.16 16.09
CA GLN A 111 19.83 0.36 17.38
C GLN A 111 20.72 -0.83 17.72
N ASN A 112 20.23 -2.07 17.52
CA ASN A 112 21.03 -3.28 17.74
C ASN A 112 22.26 -3.34 16.82
N ALA A 113 22.11 -2.92 15.57
CA ALA A 113 23.20 -2.82 14.59
C ALA A 113 24.14 -1.62 14.81
N GLY A 114 23.84 -0.70 15.73
CA GLY A 114 24.62 0.52 15.93
C GLY A 114 24.57 1.49 14.75
N ILE A 115 23.49 1.48 13.97
CA ILE A 115 23.27 2.39 12.83
C ILE A 115 22.11 3.37 13.09
N GLY A 116 22.11 4.51 12.41
CA GLY A 116 21.06 5.51 12.57
C GLY A 116 19.73 5.08 11.93
N THR A 117 18.66 4.96 12.74
CA THR A 117 17.31 4.64 12.24
C THR A 117 16.86 5.61 11.13
N TRP A 118 16.92 6.91 11.41
CA TRP A 118 16.39 7.94 10.51
C TRP A 118 17.23 8.09 9.24
N SER A 119 18.56 7.99 9.35
CA SER A 119 19.43 8.06 8.17
C SER A 119 19.20 6.86 7.24
N THR A 120 19.02 5.66 7.79
CA THR A 120 18.65 4.46 7.02
C THR A 120 17.28 4.60 6.38
N LEU A 121 16.27 5.08 7.14
CA LEU A 121 14.92 5.30 6.62
C LEU A 121 14.89 6.29 5.46
N PHE A 122 15.57 7.44 5.58
CA PHE A 122 15.57 8.46 4.53
C PHE A 122 16.35 8.03 3.29
N LYS A 123 17.44 7.30 3.44
CA LYS A 123 18.14 6.68 2.28
C LYS A 123 17.22 5.72 1.53
N TRP A 124 16.52 4.85 2.27
CA TRP A 124 15.54 3.94 1.69
C TRP A 124 14.40 4.70 0.98
N LEU A 125 13.79 5.71 1.62
CA LEU A 125 12.76 6.54 1.00
C LEU A 125 13.25 7.25 -0.26
N ALA A 126 14.49 7.77 -0.26
CA ALA A 126 15.08 8.43 -1.42
C ALA A 126 15.20 7.47 -2.61
N ILE A 127 15.63 6.23 -2.40
CA ILE A 127 15.70 5.20 -3.43
C ILE A 127 14.31 4.92 -4.02
N VAL A 128 13.31 4.76 -3.16
CA VAL A 128 11.92 4.48 -3.55
C VAL A 128 11.31 5.64 -4.35
N VAL A 129 11.49 6.88 -3.89
CA VAL A 129 10.97 8.09 -4.54
C VAL A 129 11.69 8.36 -5.86
N ALA A 130 13.01 8.18 -5.93
CA ALA A 130 13.77 8.31 -7.17
C ALA A 130 13.30 7.29 -8.21
N THR A 131 13.10 6.04 -7.79
CA THR A 131 12.53 4.98 -8.65
C THR A 131 11.14 5.35 -9.16
N TRP A 132 10.27 5.85 -8.28
CA TRP A 132 8.95 6.35 -8.70
C TRP A 132 9.06 7.51 -9.69
N GLY A 133 10.00 8.44 -9.51
CA GLY A 133 10.22 9.56 -10.44
C GLY A 133 10.56 9.07 -11.86
N ILE A 134 11.40 8.04 -11.97
CA ILE A 134 11.72 7.39 -13.25
C ILE A 134 10.47 6.72 -13.84
N ILE A 135 9.71 5.96 -13.03
CA ILE A 135 8.45 5.34 -13.46
C ILE A 135 7.45 6.41 -13.96
N TYR A 136 7.32 7.52 -13.23
CA TYR A 136 6.44 8.62 -13.57
C TYR A 136 6.79 9.23 -14.93
N ALA A 137 8.09 9.39 -15.23
CA ALA A 137 8.59 9.84 -16.52
C ALA A 137 8.31 8.81 -17.63
N LEU A 138 8.57 7.52 -17.38
CA LEU A 138 8.32 6.43 -18.33
C LEU A 138 6.83 6.28 -18.69
N LEU A 139 5.93 6.63 -17.77
CA LEU A 139 4.47 6.59 -18.00
C LEU A 139 3.92 7.83 -18.71
N GLN A 140 4.75 8.81 -19.07
CA GLN A 140 4.31 9.93 -19.89
C GLN A 140 3.90 9.46 -21.29
N PRO A 141 3.00 10.18 -21.99
CA PRO A 141 2.69 9.86 -23.38
C PRO A 141 3.93 10.03 -24.25
N VAL A 142 4.48 8.93 -24.75
CA VAL A 142 5.69 8.91 -25.59
C VAL A 142 5.42 8.21 -26.92
N SER A 143 6.13 8.60 -27.96
CA SER A 143 6.13 7.94 -29.27
C SER A 143 7.19 6.83 -29.35
N GLY A 144 7.17 6.02 -30.42
CA GLY A 144 8.18 4.99 -30.65
C GLY A 144 8.03 3.72 -29.80
N ALA A 145 9.16 3.04 -29.53
CA ALA A 145 9.16 1.72 -28.88
C ALA A 145 8.57 1.72 -27.46
N LEU A 146 8.71 2.83 -26.73
CA LEU A 146 8.13 3.00 -25.38
C LEU A 146 6.60 3.08 -25.38
N ASN A 147 5.96 3.31 -26.53
CA ASN A 147 4.52 3.23 -26.67
C ASN A 147 4.00 1.77 -26.67
N LYS A 148 4.88 0.77 -26.75
CA LYS A 148 4.49 -0.65 -26.64
C LYS A 148 4.38 -1.02 -25.17
N GLY A 149 3.19 -1.43 -24.74
CA GLY A 149 2.92 -1.75 -23.33
C GLY A 149 3.80 -2.86 -22.74
N SER A 150 4.17 -3.86 -23.56
CA SER A 150 5.08 -4.94 -23.15
C SER A 150 6.52 -4.46 -22.91
N VAL A 151 7.04 -3.58 -23.78
CA VAL A 151 8.38 -3.00 -23.63
C VAL A 151 8.44 -2.16 -22.35
N LEU A 152 7.43 -1.31 -22.14
CA LEU A 152 7.32 -0.52 -20.92
C LEU A 152 7.25 -1.39 -19.67
N ALA A 153 6.47 -2.48 -19.71
CA ALA A 153 6.38 -3.42 -18.60
C ALA A 153 7.74 -4.06 -18.27
N LEU A 154 8.50 -4.52 -19.28
CA LEU A 154 9.83 -5.10 -19.07
C LEU A 154 10.81 -4.09 -18.45
N ILE A 155 10.82 -2.85 -18.93
CA ILE A 155 11.67 -1.78 -18.37
C ILE A 155 11.30 -1.52 -16.91
N VAL A 156 10.01 -1.41 -16.60
CA VAL A 156 9.55 -1.17 -15.23
C VAL A 156 9.87 -2.37 -14.32
N ILE A 157 9.73 -3.61 -14.80
CA ILE A 157 10.13 -4.81 -14.04
C ILE A 157 11.62 -4.77 -13.73
N ALA A 158 12.46 -4.51 -14.74
CA ALA A 158 13.91 -4.40 -14.55
C ALA A 158 14.25 -3.31 -13.54
N LEU A 159 13.60 -2.15 -13.63
CA LEU A 159 13.78 -1.04 -12.69
C LEU A 159 13.38 -1.41 -11.25
N ILE A 160 12.27 -2.11 -11.06
CA ILE A 160 11.85 -2.59 -9.74
C ILE A 160 12.86 -3.61 -9.19
N LEU A 161 13.35 -4.54 -10.02
CA LEU A 161 14.37 -5.51 -9.60
C LEU A 161 15.68 -4.84 -9.21
N VAL A 162 16.13 -3.83 -9.97
CA VAL A 162 17.31 -3.03 -9.64
C VAL A 162 17.11 -2.28 -8.33
N MET A 163 15.96 -1.60 -8.14
CA MET A 163 15.64 -0.93 -6.88
C MET A 163 15.70 -1.90 -5.70
N SER A 164 15.09 -3.07 -5.84
CA SER A 164 15.07 -4.10 -4.79
C SER A 164 16.46 -4.62 -4.48
N TRP A 165 17.29 -4.87 -5.49
CA TRP A 165 18.69 -5.24 -5.30
C TRP A 165 19.48 -4.14 -4.56
N VAL A 166 19.30 -2.87 -4.93
CA VAL A 166 19.94 -1.74 -4.23
C VAL A 166 19.50 -1.66 -2.76
N ILE A 167 18.20 -1.80 -2.48
CA ILE A 167 17.66 -1.79 -1.12
C ILE A 167 18.24 -2.95 -0.30
N ILE A 168 18.24 -4.17 -0.83
CA ILE A 168 18.83 -5.33 -0.15
C ILE A 168 20.31 -5.08 0.13
N ARG A 169 21.07 -4.64 -0.87
CA ARG A 169 22.51 -4.39 -0.71
C ARG A 169 22.78 -3.31 0.35
N MET A 170 21.94 -2.28 0.44
CA MET A 170 22.04 -1.23 1.43
C MET A 170 21.72 -1.72 2.85
N LEU A 171 20.76 -2.63 3.01
CA LEU A 171 20.24 -3.04 4.31
C LEU A 171 20.86 -4.32 4.86
N SER A 172 21.49 -5.16 4.03
CA SER A 172 22.09 -6.44 4.45
C SER A 172 23.52 -6.33 5.00
N GLY A 173 24.12 -5.14 5.02
CA GLY A 173 25.44 -4.94 5.61
C GLY A 173 25.43 -5.04 7.13
N ALA A 174 26.45 -5.67 7.72
CA ALA A 174 26.65 -5.67 9.16
C ALA A 174 26.95 -4.24 9.64
N GLY A 175 26.30 -3.82 10.72
CA GLY A 175 26.57 -2.54 11.37
C GLY A 175 27.82 -2.58 12.25
N PRO A 176 28.19 -1.45 12.89
CA PRO A 176 29.36 -1.38 13.78
C PRO A 176 29.38 -2.40 14.93
N THR A 177 28.23 -2.89 15.36
CA THR A 177 28.12 -3.91 16.41
C THR A 177 28.30 -5.34 15.90
N GLY A 178 28.43 -5.54 14.59
CA GLY A 178 28.44 -6.85 13.94
C GLY A 178 27.05 -7.43 13.63
N GLU A 179 25.99 -6.84 14.18
CA GLU A 179 24.60 -7.23 13.92
C GLU A 179 24.11 -6.74 12.54
N THR A 180 23.20 -7.50 11.94
CA THR A 180 22.55 -7.18 10.65
C THR A 180 21.06 -6.93 10.83
N LEU A 181 20.45 -6.16 9.92
CA LEU A 181 18.99 -6.08 9.85
C LEU A 181 18.38 -7.44 9.48
N GLY A 182 17.27 -7.77 10.12
CA GLY A 182 16.60 -9.05 9.96
C GLY A 182 15.73 -9.13 8.71
N ASN A 183 15.30 -10.36 8.38
CA ASN A 183 14.39 -10.62 7.27
C ASN A 183 13.08 -9.83 7.35
N LYS A 184 12.64 -9.48 8.57
CA LYS A 184 11.46 -8.66 8.81
C LYS A 184 11.64 -7.25 8.27
N SER A 185 12.76 -6.58 8.58
CA SER A 185 13.08 -5.26 8.01
C SER A 185 13.24 -5.32 6.50
N LEU A 186 13.96 -6.32 5.97
CA LEU A 186 14.17 -6.47 4.53
C LEU A 186 12.84 -6.67 3.78
N SER A 187 11.96 -7.54 4.31
CA SER A 187 10.65 -7.79 3.72
C SER A 187 9.79 -6.53 3.70
N ILE A 188 9.69 -5.81 4.83
CA ILE A 188 8.92 -4.56 4.89
C ILE A 188 9.57 -3.45 4.04
N ALA A 189 10.89 -3.38 3.95
CA ALA A 189 11.56 -2.40 3.09
C ALA A 189 11.20 -2.60 1.60
N LEU A 190 11.09 -3.86 1.14
CA LEU A 190 10.68 -4.16 -0.23
C LEU A 190 9.16 -3.94 -0.42
N GLY A 191 8.33 -4.62 0.39
CA GLY A 191 6.87 -4.52 0.29
C GLY A 191 6.36 -3.09 0.52
N GLY A 192 6.85 -2.43 1.57
CA GLY A 192 6.53 -1.04 1.88
C GLY A 192 6.99 -0.08 0.79
N GLY A 193 8.17 -0.32 0.18
CA GLY A 193 8.68 0.50 -0.92
C GLY A 193 7.78 0.41 -2.16
N TYR A 194 7.33 -0.80 -2.49
CA TYR A 194 6.35 -1.02 -3.54
C TYR A 194 5.02 -0.34 -3.24
N GLY A 195 4.53 -0.42 -1.99
CA GLY A 195 3.35 0.29 -1.53
C GLY A 195 3.48 1.81 -1.70
N ILE A 196 4.62 2.40 -1.38
CA ILE A 196 4.87 3.84 -1.58
C ILE A 196 4.83 4.22 -3.07
N ILE A 197 5.48 3.45 -3.95
CA ILE A 197 5.39 3.66 -5.40
C ILE A 197 3.92 3.64 -5.85
N MET A 198 3.16 2.67 -5.36
CA MET A 198 1.73 2.54 -5.67
C MET A 198 0.93 3.75 -5.19
N LEU A 199 1.14 4.21 -3.96
CA LEU A 199 0.50 5.41 -3.41
C LEU A 199 0.80 6.66 -4.26
N LEU A 200 2.07 6.83 -4.65
CA LEU A 200 2.49 7.94 -5.48
C LEU A 200 1.86 7.87 -6.88
N ASN A 201 1.65 6.68 -7.44
CA ASN A 201 0.85 6.50 -8.67
C ASN A 201 -0.62 6.88 -8.46
N VAL A 202 -1.23 6.52 -7.32
CA VAL A 202 -2.62 6.87 -6.98
C VAL A 202 -2.82 8.39 -6.98
N TRP A 203 -1.98 9.12 -6.24
CA TRP A 203 -2.15 10.57 -6.09
C TRP A 203 -1.52 11.39 -7.22
N GLY A 204 -0.36 10.96 -7.71
CA GLY A 204 0.41 11.68 -8.73
C GLY A 204 -0.09 11.48 -10.15
N ILE A 205 -0.73 10.34 -10.47
CA ILE A 205 -1.18 10.01 -11.83
C ILE A 205 -2.67 9.73 -11.87
N ILE A 206 -3.13 8.67 -11.19
CA ILE A 206 -4.48 8.11 -11.36
C ILE A 206 -5.54 9.14 -10.97
N TRP A 207 -5.43 9.73 -9.78
CA TRP A 207 -6.41 10.70 -9.30
C TRP A 207 -6.49 11.95 -10.18
N ARG A 208 -5.34 12.52 -10.56
CA ARG A 208 -5.30 13.72 -11.40
C ARG A 208 -5.93 13.47 -12.77
N ALA A 209 -5.67 12.30 -13.35
CA ALA A 209 -6.26 11.88 -14.62
C ALA A 209 -7.77 11.66 -14.48
N GLN A 210 -8.18 10.87 -13.49
CA GLN A 210 -9.59 10.53 -13.27
C GLN A 210 -10.45 11.76 -12.95
N LYS A 211 -9.93 12.72 -12.17
CA LYS A 211 -10.64 13.97 -11.89
C LYS A 211 -11.04 14.70 -13.17
N ARG A 212 -10.12 14.82 -14.14
CA ARG A 212 -10.39 15.45 -15.44
C ARG A 212 -11.35 14.63 -16.29
N ILE A 213 -11.14 13.31 -16.37
CA ILE A 213 -11.99 12.41 -17.16
C ILE A 213 -13.43 12.42 -16.65
N ILE A 214 -13.64 12.41 -15.33
CA ILE A 214 -14.96 12.49 -14.72
C ILE A 214 -15.64 13.81 -15.06
N ALA A 215 -14.91 14.93 -14.95
CA ALA A 215 -15.46 16.25 -15.29
C ALA A 215 -15.91 16.32 -16.76
N TRP A 216 -15.06 15.88 -17.69
CA TRP A 216 -15.41 15.86 -19.12
C TRP A 216 -16.55 14.88 -19.42
N THR A 217 -16.58 13.72 -18.76
CA THR A 217 -17.68 12.75 -18.95
C THR A 217 -19.01 13.33 -18.48
N LYS A 218 -19.01 14.08 -17.36
CA LYS A 218 -20.18 14.79 -16.86
C LYS A 218 -20.63 15.89 -17.83
N GLU A 219 -19.71 16.73 -18.27
CA GLU A 219 -19.99 17.83 -19.21
C GLU A 219 -20.53 17.30 -20.55
N SER A 220 -19.92 16.24 -21.09
CA SER A 220 -20.39 15.60 -22.31
C SER A 220 -21.81 15.04 -22.17
N ALA A 221 -22.14 14.48 -21.00
CA ALA A 221 -23.47 13.92 -20.72
C ALA A 221 -24.54 15.00 -20.49
N GLU A 222 -24.19 16.12 -19.85
CA GLU A 222 -25.14 17.18 -19.48
C GLU A 222 -25.33 18.22 -20.60
N GLN A 223 -24.26 18.55 -21.32
CA GLN A 223 -24.21 19.68 -22.26
C GLN A 223 -23.97 19.24 -23.71
N GLY A 224 -23.69 17.96 -23.96
CA GLY A 224 -23.37 17.47 -25.30
C GLY A 224 -21.98 17.86 -25.79
N THR A 225 -21.13 18.43 -24.92
CA THR A 225 -19.75 18.82 -25.28
C THR A 225 -18.95 17.58 -25.72
N PRO A 226 -18.28 17.60 -26.89
CA PRO A 226 -17.43 16.49 -27.32
C PRO A 226 -16.26 16.26 -26.36
N MET A 227 -15.92 15.00 -26.10
CA MET A 227 -14.76 14.65 -25.28
C MET A 227 -13.45 15.15 -25.94
N PRO A 228 -12.54 15.81 -25.19
CA PRO A 228 -11.31 16.32 -25.77
C PRO A 228 -10.41 15.17 -26.27
N PRO A 229 -9.64 15.35 -27.37
CA PRO A 229 -8.74 14.32 -27.89
C PRO A 229 -7.65 13.87 -26.89
N GLU A 230 -7.25 14.75 -25.97
CA GLU A 230 -6.30 14.43 -24.90
C GLU A 230 -6.85 13.45 -23.86
N SER A 231 -8.18 13.28 -23.76
CA SER A 231 -8.82 12.38 -22.81
C SER A 231 -8.36 10.93 -22.99
N THR A 232 -8.16 10.49 -24.24
CA THR A 232 -7.67 9.14 -24.56
C THR A 232 -6.23 8.92 -24.06
N LYS A 233 -5.35 9.91 -24.24
CA LYS A 233 -3.95 9.83 -23.76
C LYS A 233 -3.91 9.78 -22.23
N LEU A 234 -4.74 10.60 -21.59
CA LEU A 234 -4.83 10.67 -20.13
C LEU A 234 -5.42 9.40 -19.53
N ALA A 235 -6.47 8.85 -20.14
CA ALA A 235 -7.09 7.58 -19.75
C ALA A 235 -6.10 6.42 -19.87
N ARG A 236 -5.34 6.36 -20.97
CA ARG A 236 -4.28 5.38 -21.16
C ARG A 236 -3.22 5.47 -20.07
N ARG A 237 -2.74 6.68 -19.75
CA ARG A 237 -1.74 6.88 -18.70
C ARG A 237 -2.25 6.43 -17.32
N ALA A 238 -3.49 6.78 -16.96
CA ALA A 238 -4.11 6.31 -15.73
C ALA A 238 -4.26 4.79 -15.67
N PHE A 239 -4.63 4.17 -16.80
CA PHE A 239 -4.76 2.73 -16.92
C PHE A 239 -3.42 2.01 -16.75
N LEU A 240 -2.35 2.50 -17.39
CA LEU A 240 -1.00 1.93 -17.22
C LEU A 240 -0.53 2.02 -15.77
N ALA A 241 -0.72 3.16 -15.11
CA ALA A 241 -0.38 3.33 -13.69
C ALA A 241 -1.20 2.39 -12.78
N SER A 242 -2.50 2.23 -13.06
CA SER A 242 -3.38 1.33 -12.30
C SER A 242 -3.00 -0.15 -12.48
N ARG A 243 -2.64 -0.56 -13.71
CA ARG A 243 -2.15 -1.92 -13.98
C ARG A 243 -0.81 -2.19 -13.34
N LEU A 244 0.11 -1.22 -13.38
CA LEU A 244 1.38 -1.33 -12.66
C LEU A 244 1.12 -1.57 -11.16
N ASN A 245 0.23 -0.79 -10.55
CA ASN A 245 -0.14 -1.01 -9.16
C ASN A 245 -0.72 -2.40 -8.92
N ALA A 246 -1.62 -2.88 -9.77
CA ALA A 246 -2.24 -4.21 -9.61
C ALA A 246 -1.23 -5.36 -9.72
N TRP A 247 -0.22 -5.23 -10.58
CA TRP A 247 0.86 -6.22 -10.68
C TRP A 247 1.85 -6.12 -9.53
N LEU A 248 2.23 -4.90 -9.15
CA LEU A 248 3.16 -4.64 -8.06
C LEU A 248 2.57 -4.99 -6.69
N SER A 249 1.24 -4.99 -6.56
CA SER A 249 0.57 -5.38 -5.31
C SER A 249 0.80 -6.86 -4.96
N LEU A 250 1.03 -7.74 -5.94
CA LEU A 250 1.27 -9.16 -5.69
C LEU A 250 2.60 -9.43 -4.96
N PRO A 251 3.78 -9.01 -5.47
CA PRO A 251 5.02 -9.15 -4.72
C PRO A 251 5.03 -8.29 -3.45
N MET A 252 4.33 -7.16 -3.44
CA MET A 252 4.15 -6.37 -2.22
C MET A 252 3.44 -7.18 -1.12
N LEU A 253 2.29 -7.79 -1.42
CA LEU A 253 1.55 -8.63 -0.47
C LEU A 253 2.37 -9.85 -0.03
N PHE A 254 3.14 -10.44 -0.94
CA PHE A 254 4.08 -11.52 -0.60
C PHE A 254 5.07 -11.07 0.47
N PHE A 255 5.77 -9.95 0.27
CA PHE A 255 6.74 -9.45 1.24
C PHE A 255 6.10 -9.01 2.56
N MET A 256 4.88 -8.46 2.53
CA MET A 256 4.12 -8.17 3.76
C MET A 256 3.72 -9.46 4.49
N GLY A 257 3.44 -10.54 3.76
CA GLY A 257 3.12 -11.84 4.33
C GLY A 257 4.32 -12.53 4.95
N THR A 258 5.52 -12.38 4.37
CA THR A 258 6.77 -12.96 4.92
C THR A 258 7.33 -12.19 6.11
N SER A 259 6.84 -10.98 6.39
CA SER A 259 7.17 -10.23 7.60
C SER A 259 6.30 -10.68 8.78
N HIS A 260 6.59 -11.84 9.35
CA HIS A 260 5.88 -12.40 10.51
C HIS A 260 6.76 -12.45 11.78
N GLY A 261 6.13 -12.48 12.95
CA GLY A 261 6.79 -12.60 14.26
C GLY A 261 6.47 -11.49 15.29
N ASP A 262 5.26 -10.93 15.27
CA ASP A 262 4.78 -9.98 16.29
C ASP A 262 3.56 -10.53 17.04
N TYR A 263 3.31 -9.99 18.23
CA TYR A 263 2.16 -10.32 19.09
C TYR A 263 0.82 -10.39 18.34
N ILE A 264 0.09 -11.48 18.56
CA ILE A 264 -1.21 -11.74 17.93
C ILE A 264 -2.32 -11.03 18.72
N TRP A 265 -2.27 -11.08 20.07
CA TRP A 265 -3.13 -10.29 20.96
C TRP A 265 -2.69 -10.40 22.44
N PHE A 266 -2.96 -11.55 23.06
CA PHE A 266 -2.67 -11.87 24.47
C PHE A 266 -1.54 -12.89 24.63
N ALA A 267 -1.04 -13.42 23.52
CA ALA A 267 0.04 -14.38 23.46
C ALA A 267 1.20 -13.78 22.67
N LYS A 268 2.41 -14.05 23.17
CA LYS A 268 3.67 -13.77 22.50
C LYS A 268 3.96 -14.82 21.45
#